data_AF-A0A2N3KCW7-F1
#
_entry.id   AF-A0A2N3KCW7-F1
#
_cell.length_a   1.000
_cell.length_b   1.000
_cell.length_c   1.000
_cell.angle_alpha   90.00
_cell.angle_beta   90.00
_cell.angle_gamma   90.00
#
_symmetry.space_group_name_H-M   'P 1'
#
loop_
_entity.id
_entity.type
_entity.pdbx_description
1 polymer ?
#
loop_
_entity_poly.entity_id
_entity_poly.type
_entity_poly.pdbx_seq_one_letter_code
_entity_poly.pdbx_strand_id
1 'polypeptide(L)'
;MNDPEGGRILIVDDDPIIIRILASALDHYDVLMFAKSGAEALNMIRQYEFDVILLDASLPDTDGFDVCRQLQARPIASEARVIFITGRTNADDETRALNSGAVDFIRKPVNVEVVQARVRTHLSLKLATDRLRRQSRVDGLTGVSNRLELETALRREWQTARRLQRPVSLVFFDIDFFKKLNDSQGHRMGDQHLQTVAKLLASAAKRGNDLVARYGGEEFVLLLPGAPMQWAASVAENLLAELAAMKLPHHESPYGFVTMSAGVASDVPTDENYERLVEQADQALYRAKNNRRNMVVKFGS
;
A
#
# COMPACT_ATOMS: atom_id res chain seq x y z
N MET A 1 2.33 15.66 -29.82
CA MET A 1 2.93 15.01 -28.64
C MET A 1 2.22 13.69 -28.49
N ASN A 2 2.93 12.56 -28.42
CA ASN A 2 2.29 11.26 -28.26
C ASN A 2 1.67 11.18 -26.86
N ASP A 3 0.44 10.71 -26.78
CA ASP A 3 -0.18 10.42 -25.49
C ASP A 3 0.56 9.23 -24.84
N PRO A 4 0.70 9.22 -23.50
CA PRO A 4 1.29 8.09 -22.80
C PRO A 4 0.45 6.82 -23.06
N GLU A 5 1.11 5.73 -23.50
CA GLU A 5 0.45 4.44 -23.70
C GLU A 5 -0.08 3.89 -22.36
N GLY A 6 -1.40 3.70 -22.30
CA GLY A 6 -2.09 3.04 -21.21
C GLY A 6 -2.36 3.88 -19.96
N GLY A 7 -3.55 3.65 -19.39
CA GLY A 7 -4.01 4.27 -18.14
C GLY A 7 -5.41 3.80 -17.77
N ARG A 8 -5.60 3.37 -16.52
CA ARG A 8 -6.91 3.00 -15.97
C ARG A 8 -7.57 4.25 -15.39
N ILE A 9 -8.64 4.70 -16.02
CA ILE A 9 -9.35 5.93 -15.63
C ILE A 9 -10.72 5.56 -15.08
N LEU A 10 -11.05 6.12 -13.90
CA LEU A 10 -12.40 6.09 -13.36
C LEU A 10 -13.03 7.47 -13.50
N ILE A 11 -14.21 7.53 -14.12
CA ILE A 11 -15.08 8.72 -14.16
C ILE A 11 -16.16 8.56 -13.10
N VAL A 12 -16.32 9.52 -12.20
CA VAL A 12 -17.35 9.52 -11.17
C VAL A 12 -18.17 10.79 -11.30
N ASP A 13 -19.38 10.68 -11.85
CA ASP A 13 -20.32 11.80 -12.04
C ASP A 13 -21.74 11.20 -12.16
N ASP A 14 -22.75 11.84 -11.58
CA ASP A 14 -24.14 11.35 -11.65
C ASP A 14 -24.86 11.80 -12.93
N ASP A 15 -24.33 12.80 -13.63
CA ASP A 15 -24.86 13.27 -14.91
C ASP A 15 -24.38 12.37 -16.07
N PRO A 16 -25.30 11.60 -16.71
CA PRO A 16 -24.94 10.73 -17.82
C PRO A 16 -24.42 11.49 -19.05
N ILE A 17 -24.75 12.78 -19.20
CA ILE A 17 -24.24 13.63 -20.28
C ILE A 17 -22.77 13.93 -20.04
N ILE A 18 -22.39 14.28 -18.80
CA ILE A 18 -20.99 14.55 -18.43
C ILE A 18 -20.16 13.28 -18.56
N ILE A 19 -20.65 12.13 -18.06
CA ILE A 19 -19.98 10.84 -18.25
C ILE A 19 -19.71 10.59 -19.74
N ARG A 20 -20.70 10.80 -20.61
CA ARG A 20 -20.54 10.57 -22.06
C ARG A 20 -19.53 11.52 -22.70
N ILE A 21 -19.52 12.80 -22.30
CA ILE A 21 -18.56 13.79 -22.81
C ILE A 21 -17.13 13.39 -22.39
N LEU A 22 -16.94 13.07 -21.11
CA LEU A 22 -15.63 12.66 -20.58
C LEU A 22 -15.17 11.34 -21.20
N ALA A 23 -16.08 10.38 -21.36
CA ALA A 23 -15.77 9.11 -22.01
C ALA A 23 -15.34 9.30 -23.46
N SER A 24 -16.04 10.15 -24.21
CA SER A 24 -15.66 10.48 -25.58
C SER A 24 -14.34 11.27 -25.65
N ALA A 25 -14.02 12.07 -24.62
CA ALA A 25 -12.75 12.81 -24.57
C ALA A 25 -11.54 11.89 -24.29
N LEU A 26 -11.79 10.70 -23.72
CA LEU A 26 -10.76 9.81 -23.16
C LEU A 26 -10.80 8.41 -23.78
N ASP A 27 -11.46 8.24 -24.92
CA ASP A 27 -11.63 6.95 -25.63
C ASP A 27 -10.32 6.36 -26.16
N HIS A 28 -9.24 7.16 -26.22
CA HIS A 28 -7.90 6.72 -26.62
C HIS A 28 -7.10 6.06 -25.48
N TYR A 29 -7.65 5.94 -24.26
CA TYR A 29 -7.00 5.26 -23.11
C TYR A 29 -7.51 3.81 -22.92
N ASP A 30 -6.65 2.94 -22.37
CA ASP A 30 -6.85 1.48 -22.34
C ASP A 30 -8.07 0.97 -21.56
N VAL A 31 -8.37 1.57 -20.40
CA VAL A 31 -9.46 1.10 -19.54
C VAL A 31 -10.19 2.30 -18.96
N LEU A 32 -11.43 2.47 -19.42
CA LEU A 32 -12.33 3.48 -18.93
C LEU A 32 -13.49 2.85 -18.15
N MET A 33 -13.62 3.21 -16.88
CA MET A 33 -14.74 2.81 -16.04
C MET A 33 -15.51 4.03 -15.56
N PHE A 34 -16.78 3.83 -15.20
CA PHE A 34 -17.62 4.91 -14.68
C PHE A 34 -18.42 4.47 -13.45
N ALA A 35 -18.65 5.42 -12.55
CA ALA A 35 -19.54 5.30 -11.40
C ALA A 35 -20.48 6.52 -11.34
N LYS A 36 -21.71 6.31 -10.86
CA LYS A 36 -22.75 7.35 -10.78
C LYS A 36 -23.00 7.85 -9.35
N SER A 37 -22.26 7.33 -8.39
CA SER A 37 -22.37 7.66 -6.97
C SER A 37 -21.04 7.47 -6.25
N GLY A 38 -20.89 8.09 -5.09
CA GLY A 38 -19.70 7.91 -4.26
C GLY A 38 -19.58 6.48 -3.74
N ALA A 39 -20.71 5.85 -3.36
CA ALA A 39 -20.74 4.46 -2.92
C ALA A 39 -20.28 3.47 -4.00
N GLU A 40 -20.73 3.66 -5.25
CA GLU A 40 -20.29 2.85 -6.39
C GLU A 40 -18.79 3.05 -6.66
N ALA A 41 -18.32 4.31 -6.68
CA ALA A 41 -16.91 4.63 -6.87
C ALA A 41 -16.03 3.95 -5.80
N LEU A 42 -16.39 4.07 -4.52
CA LEU A 42 -15.66 3.41 -3.43
C LEU A 42 -15.67 1.88 -3.56
N ASN A 43 -16.75 1.29 -4.09
CA ASN A 43 -16.79 -0.15 -4.34
C ASN A 43 -15.86 -0.57 -5.48
N MET A 44 -15.83 0.18 -6.57
CA MET A 44 -14.93 -0.09 -7.69
C MET A 44 -13.47 0.07 -7.28
N ILE A 45 -13.15 1.09 -6.48
CA ILE A 45 -11.78 1.32 -5.99
C ILE A 45 -11.34 0.28 -4.94
N ARG A 46 -12.26 -0.55 -4.41
CA ARG A 46 -11.90 -1.75 -3.64
C ARG A 46 -11.56 -2.95 -4.52
N GLN A 47 -12.07 -2.99 -5.75
CA GLN A 47 -11.95 -4.15 -6.65
C GLN A 47 -10.89 -3.93 -7.73
N TYR A 48 -10.63 -2.68 -8.10
CA TYR A 48 -9.79 -2.29 -9.22
C TYR A 48 -8.84 -1.16 -8.83
N GLU A 49 -7.65 -1.18 -9.44
CA GLU A 49 -6.68 -0.08 -9.38
C GLU A 49 -6.92 0.91 -10.51
N PHE A 50 -6.75 2.21 -10.21
CA PHE A 50 -6.90 3.32 -11.15
C PHE A 50 -5.68 4.25 -11.08
N ASP A 51 -5.28 4.78 -12.23
CA ASP A 51 -4.18 5.74 -12.33
C ASP A 51 -4.67 7.18 -12.13
N VAL A 52 -5.85 7.47 -12.69
CA VAL A 52 -6.52 8.77 -12.60
C VAL A 52 -7.99 8.56 -12.26
N ILE A 53 -8.51 9.38 -11.35
CA ILE A 53 -9.93 9.41 -11.01
C ILE A 53 -10.44 10.82 -11.30
N LEU A 54 -11.39 10.94 -12.22
CA LEU A 54 -12.16 12.15 -12.45
C LEU A 54 -13.38 12.11 -11.54
N LEU A 55 -13.45 13.01 -10.55
CA LEU A 55 -14.44 12.94 -9.47
C LEU A 55 -15.30 14.20 -9.43
N ASP A 56 -16.61 14.09 -9.60
CA ASP A 56 -17.51 15.20 -9.32
C ASP A 56 -17.45 15.57 -7.83
N ALA A 57 -17.40 16.87 -7.55
CA ALA A 57 -17.49 17.39 -6.19
C ALA A 57 -18.89 17.22 -5.60
N SER A 58 -19.94 17.16 -6.43
CA SER A 58 -21.33 16.99 -5.97
C SER A 58 -21.89 15.67 -6.47
N LEU A 59 -22.00 14.68 -5.59
CA LEU A 59 -22.59 13.38 -5.90
C LEU A 59 -23.94 13.23 -5.18
N PRO A 60 -24.85 12.37 -5.67
CA PRO A 60 -26.21 12.26 -5.13
C PRO A 60 -26.26 11.73 -3.70
N ASP A 61 -25.29 10.92 -3.30
CA ASP A 61 -25.23 10.23 -2.01
C ASP A 61 -24.20 10.82 -1.04
N THR A 62 -23.24 11.60 -1.51
CA THR A 62 -22.15 12.13 -0.68
C THR A 62 -21.47 13.36 -1.31
N ASP A 63 -20.65 14.06 -0.53
CA ASP A 63 -19.76 15.09 -1.08
C ASP A 63 -18.54 14.38 -1.72
N GLY A 64 -18.19 14.72 -2.95
CA GLY A 64 -17.00 14.16 -3.62
C GLY A 64 -15.72 14.38 -2.82
N PHE A 65 -15.63 15.45 -2.02
CA PHE A 65 -14.51 15.68 -1.11
C PHE A 65 -14.41 14.62 -0.01
N ASP A 66 -15.53 14.04 0.44
CA ASP A 66 -15.53 12.92 1.40
C ASP A 66 -15.02 11.63 0.75
N VAL A 67 -15.39 11.37 -0.50
CA VAL A 67 -14.86 10.23 -1.26
C VAL A 67 -13.34 10.36 -1.37
N CYS A 68 -12.82 11.54 -1.75
CA CYS A 68 -11.38 11.77 -1.84
C CYS A 68 -10.66 11.56 -0.50
N ARG A 69 -11.21 12.07 0.62
CA ARG A 69 -10.66 11.83 1.96
C ARG A 69 -10.62 10.34 2.32
N GLN A 70 -11.69 9.60 2.04
CA GLN A 70 -11.74 8.16 2.31
C GLN A 70 -10.72 7.39 1.48
N LEU A 71 -10.47 7.81 0.24
CA LEU A 71 -9.43 7.21 -0.61
C LEU A 71 -8.02 7.42 -0.05
N GLN A 72 -7.76 8.58 0.55
CA GLN A 72 -6.45 8.92 1.13
C GLN A 72 -6.22 8.28 2.50
N ALA A 73 -7.28 8.00 3.26
CA ALA A 73 -7.18 7.39 4.58
C ALA A 73 -6.87 5.87 4.55
N ARG A 74 -6.80 5.25 3.36
CA ARG A 74 -6.54 3.80 3.25
C ARG A 74 -5.07 3.49 3.60
N PRO A 75 -4.79 2.45 4.43
CA PRO A 75 -3.43 2.05 4.83
C PRO A 75 -2.50 1.66 3.65
N ILE A 76 -3.14 1.31 2.54
CA ILE A 76 -2.55 1.23 1.20
C ILE A 76 -3.13 2.44 0.47
N ALA A 77 -2.47 3.59 0.58
CA ALA A 77 -2.98 4.81 -0.02
C ALA A 77 -3.22 4.55 -1.52
N SER A 78 -4.41 4.86 -2.01
CA SER A 78 -4.67 4.84 -3.44
C SER A 78 -3.71 5.82 -4.10
N GLU A 79 -2.77 5.34 -4.92
CA GLU A 79 -1.86 6.20 -5.69
C GLU A 79 -2.58 6.90 -6.86
N ALA A 80 -3.89 6.66 -7.00
CA ALA A 80 -4.72 7.26 -8.01
C ALA A 80 -4.70 8.79 -7.87
N ARG A 81 -4.47 9.45 -8.99
CA ARG A 81 -4.46 10.91 -9.05
C ARG A 81 -5.90 11.39 -9.19
N VAL A 82 -6.46 11.92 -8.11
CA VAL A 82 -7.83 12.46 -8.09
C VAL A 82 -7.84 13.87 -8.68
N ILE A 83 -8.63 14.08 -9.72
CA ILE A 83 -8.90 15.37 -10.35
C ILE A 83 -10.38 15.68 -10.15
N PHE A 84 -10.70 16.77 -9.46
CA PHE A 84 -12.09 17.16 -9.26
C PHE A 84 -12.71 17.74 -10.52
N ILE A 85 -13.99 17.47 -10.76
CA ILE A 85 -14.82 18.19 -11.73
C ILE A 85 -15.84 18.98 -10.92
N THR A 86 -15.84 20.32 -11.01
CA THR A 86 -16.68 21.17 -10.17
C THR A 86 -17.42 22.23 -10.96
N GLY A 87 -18.73 22.35 -10.74
CA GLY A 87 -19.52 23.48 -11.23
C GLY A 87 -19.58 24.67 -10.28
N ARG A 88 -18.95 24.58 -9.11
CA ARG A 88 -19.00 25.64 -8.09
C ARG A 88 -17.97 26.71 -8.40
N THR A 89 -18.41 27.97 -8.44
CA THR A 89 -17.63 29.11 -8.96
C THR A 89 -16.82 29.87 -7.90
N ASN A 90 -16.86 29.42 -6.65
CA ASN A 90 -16.24 30.14 -5.54
C ASN A 90 -14.77 29.73 -5.41
N ALA A 91 -13.87 30.71 -5.28
CA ALA A 91 -12.42 30.46 -5.13
C ALA A 91 -12.07 29.56 -3.93
N ASP A 92 -12.95 29.49 -2.93
CA ASP A 92 -12.83 28.60 -1.79
C ASP A 92 -12.90 27.11 -2.18
N ASP A 93 -13.61 26.75 -3.24
CA ASP A 93 -13.79 25.36 -3.62
C ASP A 93 -12.55 24.74 -4.28
N GLU A 94 -11.72 25.53 -4.97
CA GLU A 94 -10.43 25.06 -5.49
C GLU A 94 -9.45 24.80 -4.34
N THR A 95 -9.47 25.68 -3.35
CA THR A 95 -8.68 25.53 -2.13
C THR A 95 -9.15 24.30 -1.34
N ARG A 96 -10.46 24.07 -1.24
CA ARG A 96 -11.03 22.86 -0.61
C ARG A 96 -10.65 21.59 -1.38
N ALA A 97 -10.67 21.61 -2.71
CA ALA A 97 -10.26 20.48 -3.53
C ALA A 97 -8.81 20.07 -3.25
N LEU A 98 -7.88 21.02 -3.29
CA LEU A 98 -6.47 20.76 -3.01
C LEU A 98 -6.23 20.33 -1.55
N ASN A 99 -6.94 20.93 -0.58
CA ASN A 99 -6.82 20.54 0.83
C ASN A 99 -7.43 19.17 1.14
N SER A 100 -8.33 18.67 0.30
CA SER A 100 -8.80 17.28 0.35
C SER A 100 -7.83 16.29 -0.29
N GLY A 101 -6.68 16.77 -0.76
CA GLY A 101 -5.56 16.06 -1.37
C GLY A 101 -5.77 15.60 -2.81
N ALA A 102 -6.74 16.19 -3.52
CA ALA A 102 -6.76 16.09 -4.97
C ALA A 102 -5.53 16.77 -5.57
N VAL A 103 -5.10 16.25 -6.72
CA VAL A 103 -3.91 16.79 -7.40
C VAL A 103 -4.24 17.97 -8.30
N ASP A 104 -5.52 18.12 -8.67
CA ASP A 104 -6.00 19.12 -9.62
C ASP A 104 -7.54 19.21 -9.66
N PHE A 105 -8.06 20.14 -10.46
CA PHE A 105 -9.48 20.30 -10.73
C PHE A 105 -9.79 20.81 -12.15
N ILE A 106 -11.03 20.59 -12.60
CA ILE A 106 -11.62 21.02 -13.87
C ILE A 106 -12.95 21.71 -13.56
N ARG A 107 -13.17 22.91 -14.10
CA ARG A 107 -14.44 23.62 -13.93
C ARG A 107 -15.49 23.12 -14.94
N LYS A 108 -16.75 23.01 -14.52
CA LYS A 108 -17.92 22.86 -15.41
C LYS A 108 -18.31 24.25 -15.95
N PRO A 109 -18.77 24.39 -17.21
CA PRO A 109 -18.92 23.33 -18.21
C PRO A 109 -17.57 22.78 -18.68
N VAL A 110 -17.52 21.46 -18.86
CA VAL A 110 -16.28 20.74 -19.16
C VAL A 110 -15.75 21.12 -20.54
N ASN A 111 -14.50 21.54 -20.62
CA ASN A 111 -13.77 21.68 -21.88
C ASN A 111 -12.95 20.41 -22.15
N VAL A 112 -13.27 19.73 -23.25
CA VAL A 112 -12.65 18.45 -23.67
C VAL A 112 -11.12 18.56 -23.78
N GLU A 113 -10.60 19.64 -24.37
CA GLU A 113 -9.15 19.84 -24.53
C GLU A 113 -8.47 20.00 -23.16
N VAL A 114 -9.12 20.68 -22.21
CA VAL A 114 -8.61 20.85 -20.84
C VAL A 114 -8.59 19.52 -20.11
N VAL A 115 -9.64 18.70 -20.25
CA VAL A 115 -9.69 17.36 -19.65
C VAL A 115 -8.55 16.51 -20.17
N GLN A 116 -8.39 16.43 -21.49
CA GLN A 116 -7.33 15.66 -22.13
C GLN A 116 -5.95 16.12 -21.67
N ALA A 117 -5.70 17.43 -21.65
CA ALA A 117 -4.42 18.00 -21.22
C ALA A 117 -4.10 17.68 -19.75
N ARG A 118 -5.08 17.82 -18.83
CA ARG A 118 -4.88 17.54 -17.41
C ARG A 118 -4.72 16.05 -17.12
N VAL A 119 -5.57 15.20 -17.72
CA VAL A 119 -5.46 13.74 -17.60
C VAL A 119 -4.10 13.28 -18.11
N ARG A 120 -3.67 13.71 -19.30
CA ARG A 120 -2.36 13.37 -19.85
C ARG A 120 -1.21 13.79 -18.95
N THR A 121 -1.27 15.01 -18.41
CA THR A 121 -0.23 15.54 -17.53
C THR A 121 -0.09 14.69 -16.27
N HIS A 122 -1.21 14.38 -15.62
CA HIS A 122 -1.19 13.59 -14.40
C HIS A 122 -0.86 12.13 -14.63
N LEU A 123 -1.32 11.53 -15.72
CA LEU A 123 -0.94 10.17 -16.08
C LEU A 123 0.57 10.08 -16.37
N SER A 124 1.13 11.02 -17.13
CA SER A 124 2.59 11.08 -17.38
C SER A 124 3.39 11.25 -16.10
N LEU A 125 2.93 12.10 -15.17
CA LEU A 125 3.55 12.28 -13.87
C LEU A 125 3.48 11.00 -13.02
N LYS A 126 2.34 10.29 -13.04
CA LYS A 126 2.20 9.01 -12.34
C LYS A 126 3.17 7.99 -12.93
N LEU A 127 3.18 7.81 -14.25
CA LEU A 127 4.09 6.87 -14.91
C LEU A 127 5.57 7.18 -14.65
N ALA A 128 5.96 8.46 -14.67
CA ALA A 128 7.32 8.88 -14.32
C ALA A 128 7.66 8.61 -12.85
N THR A 129 6.73 8.91 -11.94
CA THR A 129 6.90 8.63 -10.50
C THR A 129 7.01 7.13 -10.26
N ASP A 130 6.14 6.33 -10.86
CA ASP A 130 6.14 4.88 -10.77
C ASP A 130 7.41 4.30 -11.40
N ARG A 131 7.97 4.93 -12.43
CA ARG A 131 9.26 4.53 -13.02
C ARG A 131 10.42 4.82 -12.08
N LEU A 132 10.46 6.00 -11.46
CA LEU A 132 11.46 6.35 -10.44
C LEU A 132 11.35 5.43 -9.21
N ARG A 133 10.12 5.17 -8.75
CA ARG A 133 9.86 4.22 -7.65
C ARG A 133 10.28 2.81 -8.01
N ARG A 134 9.98 2.34 -9.22
CA ARG A 134 10.44 1.04 -9.73
C ARG A 134 11.95 0.93 -9.88
N GLN A 135 12.65 2.05 -10.10
CA GLN A 135 14.12 2.09 -10.09
C GLN A 135 14.71 1.97 -8.68
N SER A 136 13.98 2.39 -7.64
CA SER A 136 14.36 2.20 -6.25
C SER A 136 13.64 0.98 -5.66
N ARG A 137 14.17 -0.23 -5.84
CA ARG A 137 13.60 -1.46 -5.23
C ARG A 137 13.92 -1.63 -3.74
N VAL A 138 14.81 -0.81 -3.22
CA VAL A 138 15.35 -0.93 -1.86
C VAL A 138 14.91 0.24 -0.99
N ASP A 139 14.76 -0.03 0.31
CA ASP A 139 14.60 0.99 1.34
C ASP A 139 15.95 1.67 1.61
N GLY A 140 15.98 3.01 1.54
CA GLY A 140 17.22 3.78 1.61
C GLY A 140 17.93 3.72 2.96
N LEU A 141 17.22 3.42 4.06
CA LEU A 141 17.83 3.33 5.39
C LEU A 141 18.39 1.93 5.67
N THR A 142 17.60 0.91 5.36
CA THR A 142 17.84 -0.48 5.78
C THR A 142 18.48 -1.35 4.71
N GLY A 143 18.36 -0.97 3.44
CA GLY A 143 18.92 -1.70 2.30
C GLY A 143 18.16 -2.97 1.89
N VAL A 144 17.14 -3.37 2.64
CA VAL A 144 16.21 -4.44 2.21
C VAL A 144 15.23 -3.91 1.17
N SER A 145 14.40 -4.78 0.58
CA SER A 145 13.38 -4.34 -0.36
C SER A 145 12.43 -3.32 0.28
N ASN A 146 11.88 -2.42 -0.52
CA ASN A 146 10.79 -1.57 -0.04
C ASN A 146 9.43 -2.24 -0.23
N ARG A 147 8.39 -1.60 0.31
CA ARG A 147 7.01 -2.04 0.18
C ARG A 147 6.56 -2.27 -1.27
N LEU A 148 6.96 -1.40 -2.19
CA LEU A 148 6.59 -1.53 -3.61
C LEU A 148 7.17 -2.81 -4.24
N GLU A 149 8.43 -3.11 -3.94
CA GLU A 149 9.07 -4.35 -4.41
C GLU A 149 8.42 -5.59 -3.77
N LEU A 150 8.03 -5.51 -2.48
CA LEU A 150 7.26 -6.57 -1.83
C LEU A 150 5.94 -6.83 -2.54
N GLU A 151 5.14 -5.80 -2.83
CA GLU A 151 3.84 -5.94 -3.50
C GLU A 151 4.01 -6.53 -4.91
N THR A 152 5.05 -6.10 -5.62
CA THR A 152 5.42 -6.63 -6.94
C THR A 152 5.80 -8.12 -6.85
N ALA A 153 6.65 -8.48 -5.90
CA ALA A 153 7.08 -9.86 -5.69
C ALA A 153 5.93 -10.76 -5.23
N LEU A 154 5.12 -10.29 -4.27
CA LEU A 154 3.97 -11.02 -3.75
C LEU A 154 2.97 -11.35 -4.87
N ARG A 155 2.64 -10.38 -5.74
CA ARG A 155 1.75 -10.61 -6.89
C ARG A 155 2.30 -11.67 -7.83
N ARG A 156 3.61 -11.63 -8.14
CA ARG A 156 4.29 -12.60 -8.99
C ARG A 156 4.28 -14.01 -8.38
N GLU A 157 4.62 -14.11 -7.10
CA GLU A 157 4.70 -15.39 -6.40
C GLU A 157 3.31 -15.97 -6.13
N TRP A 158 2.28 -15.14 -5.91
CA TRP A 158 0.88 -15.55 -5.77
C TRP A 158 0.37 -16.25 -7.04
N GLN A 159 0.60 -15.65 -8.21
CA GLN A 159 0.24 -16.28 -9.50
C GLN A 159 0.99 -17.61 -9.72
N THR A 160 2.27 -17.64 -9.37
CA THR A 160 3.10 -18.85 -9.47
C THR A 160 2.60 -19.95 -8.55
N ALA A 161 2.30 -19.61 -7.30
CA ALA A 161 1.77 -20.50 -6.28
C ALA A 161 0.39 -21.05 -6.64
N ARG A 162 -0.49 -20.23 -7.23
CA ARG A 162 -1.79 -20.68 -7.78
C ARG A 162 -1.62 -21.79 -8.81
N ARG A 163 -0.70 -21.59 -9.78
CA ARG A 163 -0.42 -22.60 -10.82
C ARG A 163 0.19 -23.88 -10.26
N LEU A 164 1.07 -23.76 -9.27
CA LEU A 164 1.79 -24.89 -8.68
C LEU A 164 1.07 -25.54 -7.50
N GLN A 165 -0.07 -24.99 -7.07
CA GLN A 165 -0.81 -25.41 -5.87
C GLN A 165 0.11 -25.49 -4.65
N ARG A 166 0.89 -24.44 -4.42
CA ARG A 166 1.84 -24.33 -3.30
C ARG A 166 1.44 -23.19 -2.36
N PRO A 167 1.75 -23.29 -1.06
CA PRO A 167 1.47 -22.22 -0.13
C PRO A 167 2.36 -21.01 -0.38
N VAL A 168 1.84 -19.82 -0.10
CA VAL A 168 2.63 -18.59 0.11
C VAL A 168 2.48 -18.23 1.58
N SER A 169 3.60 -18.05 2.28
CA SER A 169 3.58 -17.56 3.66
C SER A 169 4.12 -16.13 3.74
N LEU A 170 3.46 -15.33 4.58
CA LEU A 170 3.90 -14.00 4.96
C LEU A 170 4.15 -13.97 6.47
N VAL A 171 5.25 -13.33 6.86
CA VAL A 171 5.53 -13.00 8.25
C VAL A 171 5.66 -11.49 8.38
N PHE A 172 4.75 -10.89 9.13
CA PHE A 172 4.80 -9.49 9.52
C PHE A 172 5.57 -9.37 10.84
N PHE A 173 6.52 -8.44 10.90
CA PHE A 173 7.31 -8.13 12.08
C PHE A 173 7.13 -6.66 12.46
N ASP A 174 7.12 -6.39 13.76
CA ASP A 174 7.15 -5.03 14.30
C ASP A 174 8.09 -4.97 15.51
N ILE A 175 8.94 -3.95 15.54
CA ILE A 175 9.86 -3.75 16.67
C ILE A 175 9.08 -3.23 17.87
N ASP A 176 9.12 -4.00 18.95
CA ASP A 176 8.33 -3.71 20.14
C ASP A 176 8.80 -2.42 20.80
N PHE A 177 7.84 -1.56 21.14
CA PHE A 177 8.05 -0.29 21.84
C PHE A 177 8.99 0.69 21.10
N PHE A 178 9.11 0.58 19.76
CA PHE A 178 10.05 1.39 18.97
C PHE A 178 9.86 2.92 19.13
N LYS A 179 8.62 3.40 19.26
CA LYS A 179 8.38 4.83 19.57
C LYS A 179 9.06 5.25 20.87
N LYS A 180 8.94 4.44 21.94
CA LYS A 180 9.60 4.74 23.23
C LYS A 180 11.11 4.71 23.13
N LEU A 181 11.67 3.79 22.33
CA LEU A 181 13.11 3.77 22.03
C LEU A 181 13.56 5.10 21.42
N ASN A 182 12.86 5.58 20.39
CA ASN A 182 13.17 6.84 19.73
C ASN A 182 13.04 8.04 20.67
N ASP A 183 11.96 8.08 21.45
CA ASP A 183 11.68 9.19 22.37
C ASP A 183 12.73 9.26 23.51
N SER A 184 13.21 8.11 23.99
CA SER A 184 14.15 8.04 25.12
C SER A 184 15.62 8.10 24.70
N GLN A 185 15.98 7.51 23.56
CA GLN A 185 17.37 7.31 23.18
C GLN A 185 17.73 7.91 21.81
N GLY A 186 16.78 8.60 21.17
CA GLY A 186 16.97 9.40 19.95
C GLY A 186 16.86 8.60 18.66
N HIS A 187 16.37 9.27 17.61
CA HIS A 187 16.13 8.67 16.29
C HIS A 187 17.37 8.02 15.66
N ARG A 188 18.58 8.56 15.88
CA ARG A 188 19.81 7.97 15.32
C ARG A 188 20.07 6.55 15.82
N MET A 189 19.72 6.26 17.09
CA MET A 189 19.86 4.91 17.61
C MET A 189 18.72 4.00 17.14
N GLY A 190 17.49 4.54 17.01
CA GLY A 190 16.40 3.84 16.34
C GLY A 190 16.78 3.39 14.93
N ASP A 191 17.39 4.27 14.14
CA ASP A 191 17.88 3.98 12.79
C ASP A 191 18.92 2.86 12.77
N GLN A 192 19.86 2.85 13.72
CA GLN A 192 20.85 1.78 13.86
C GLN A 192 20.20 0.43 14.21
N HIS A 193 19.20 0.44 15.08
CA HIS A 193 18.46 -0.78 15.44
C HIS A 193 17.62 -1.28 14.26
N LEU A 194 16.99 -0.39 13.48
CA LEU A 194 16.30 -0.74 12.24
C LEU A 194 17.24 -1.40 11.23
N GLN A 195 18.44 -0.85 11.04
CA GLN A 195 19.45 -1.42 10.16
C GLN A 195 19.92 -2.80 10.63
N THR A 196 20.05 -2.98 11.96
CA THR A 196 20.46 -4.26 12.55
C THR A 196 19.38 -5.32 12.37
N VAL A 197 18.12 -4.97 12.66
CA VAL A 197 16.95 -5.83 12.45
C VAL A 197 16.81 -6.21 10.98
N ALA A 198 16.96 -5.26 10.06
CA ALA A 198 16.88 -5.54 8.63
C ALA A 198 17.94 -6.53 8.14
N LYS A 199 19.19 -6.39 8.61
CA LYS A 199 20.28 -7.33 8.31
C LYS A 199 19.99 -8.73 8.87
N LEU A 200 19.47 -8.80 10.10
CA LEU A 200 19.06 -10.06 10.72
C LEU A 200 17.98 -10.76 9.89
N LEU A 201 16.89 -10.04 9.56
CA LEU A 201 15.79 -10.59 8.75
C LEU A 201 16.30 -11.04 7.37
N ALA A 202 17.13 -10.24 6.70
CA ALA A 202 17.71 -10.57 5.40
C ALA A 202 18.53 -11.87 5.43
N SER A 203 19.16 -12.21 6.56
CA SER A 203 19.91 -13.46 6.72
C SER A 203 19.04 -14.72 6.70
N ALA A 204 17.73 -14.59 6.97
CA ALA A 204 16.77 -15.70 6.90
C ALA A 204 16.21 -15.94 5.49
N ALA A 205 16.26 -14.94 4.60
CA ALA A 205 15.87 -15.09 3.19
C ALA A 205 16.97 -15.85 2.42
N LYS A 206 16.93 -17.18 2.50
CA LYS A 206 17.99 -18.06 1.97
C LYS A 206 17.66 -18.68 0.62
N ARG A 207 16.38 -18.70 0.22
CA ARG A 207 15.95 -19.25 -1.08
C ARG A 207 15.85 -18.13 -2.12
N GLY A 208 16.00 -18.48 -3.39
CA GLY A 208 16.04 -17.51 -4.49
C GLY A 208 14.79 -16.63 -4.64
N ASN A 209 13.64 -17.04 -4.08
CA ASN A 209 12.40 -16.26 -4.10
C ASN A 209 11.98 -15.76 -2.70
N ASP A 210 12.75 -16.03 -1.64
CA ASP A 210 12.48 -15.42 -0.35
C ASP A 210 12.79 -13.92 -0.44
N LEU A 211 11.96 -13.09 0.20
CA LEU A 211 12.14 -11.63 0.13
C LEU A 211 11.85 -10.99 1.48
N VAL A 212 12.76 -10.12 1.92
CA VAL A 212 12.55 -9.25 3.09
C VAL A 212 12.34 -7.84 2.60
N ALA A 213 11.30 -7.20 3.11
CA ALA A 213 11.02 -5.81 2.84
C ALA A 213 10.71 -5.02 4.10
N ARG A 214 11.04 -3.72 4.08
CA ARG A 214 10.52 -2.77 5.05
C ARG A 214 9.15 -2.29 4.58
N TYR A 215 8.12 -2.55 5.38
CA TYR A 215 6.74 -2.26 5.04
C TYR A 215 6.38 -0.79 5.34
N GLY A 216 6.89 -0.27 6.45
CA GLY A 216 6.76 1.13 6.85
C GLY A 216 7.26 1.32 8.28
N GLY A 217 7.84 2.48 8.62
CA GLY A 217 8.30 2.76 9.99
C GLY A 217 9.22 1.65 10.55
N GLU A 218 8.77 1.00 11.61
CA GLU A 218 9.40 -0.14 12.31
C GLU A 218 8.92 -1.53 11.86
N GLU A 219 8.08 -1.58 10.83
CA GLU A 219 7.46 -2.81 10.34
C GLU A 219 8.23 -3.41 9.16
N PHE A 220 8.42 -4.73 9.23
CA PHE A 220 9.08 -5.53 8.20
C PHE A 220 8.22 -6.71 7.78
N VAL A 221 8.40 -7.17 6.56
CA VAL A 221 7.71 -8.34 6.02
C VAL A 221 8.72 -9.30 5.42
N LEU A 222 8.57 -10.58 5.76
CA LEU A 222 9.27 -11.69 5.13
C LEU A 222 8.27 -12.50 4.30
N LEU A 223 8.52 -12.55 2.99
CA LEU A 223 7.79 -13.36 2.01
C LEU A 223 8.52 -14.68 1.79
N LEU A 224 7.81 -15.80 1.97
CA LEU A 224 8.34 -17.15 1.86
C LEU A 224 7.49 -17.99 0.90
N PRO A 225 7.75 -17.93 -0.41
CA PRO A 225 7.02 -18.71 -1.41
C PRO A 225 7.28 -20.21 -1.27
N GLY A 226 6.23 -21.03 -1.31
CA GLY A 226 6.31 -22.48 -1.17
C GLY A 226 6.62 -22.97 0.26
N ALA A 227 6.67 -22.08 1.25
CA ALA A 227 6.84 -22.44 2.64
C ALA A 227 5.48 -22.64 3.33
N PRO A 228 5.25 -23.78 4.02
CA PRO A 228 4.07 -23.95 4.88
C PRO A 228 4.14 -23.06 6.13
N MET A 229 2.98 -22.75 6.70
CA MET A 229 2.82 -21.91 7.90
C MET A 229 3.76 -22.31 9.05
N GLN A 230 3.87 -23.60 9.36
CA GLN A 230 4.68 -24.06 10.49
C GLN A 230 6.16 -23.78 10.29
N TRP A 231 6.66 -23.88 9.04
CA TRP A 231 8.05 -23.56 8.74
C TRP A 231 8.29 -22.05 8.82
N ALA A 232 7.37 -21.24 8.28
CA ALA A 232 7.43 -19.78 8.39
C ALA A 232 7.42 -19.31 9.85
N ALA A 233 6.61 -19.94 10.70
CA ALA A 233 6.59 -19.67 12.13
C ALA A 233 7.92 -20.01 12.82
N SER A 234 8.51 -21.18 12.53
CA SER A 234 9.83 -21.53 13.08
C SER A 234 10.95 -20.60 12.61
N VAL A 235 10.90 -20.11 11.38
CA VAL A 235 11.84 -19.07 10.91
C VAL A 235 11.67 -17.78 11.72
N ALA A 236 10.42 -17.35 11.95
CA ALA A 236 10.12 -16.17 12.76
C ALA A 236 10.60 -16.34 14.23
N GLU A 237 10.34 -17.49 14.84
CA GLU A 237 10.76 -17.81 16.21
C GLU A 237 12.28 -17.73 16.36
N ASN A 238 13.04 -18.28 15.40
CA ASN A 238 14.49 -18.20 15.39
C ASN A 238 14.98 -16.76 15.27
N LEU A 239 14.38 -15.96 14.38
CA LEU A 239 14.72 -14.53 14.21
C LEU A 239 14.47 -13.72 15.49
N LEU A 240 13.36 -13.96 16.19
CA LEU A 240 13.08 -13.32 17.47
C LEU A 240 14.12 -13.70 18.52
N ALA A 241 14.49 -14.98 18.60
CA ALA A 241 15.51 -15.47 19.54
C ALA A 241 16.90 -14.88 19.23
N GLU A 242 17.29 -14.81 17.95
CA GLU A 242 18.54 -14.20 17.52
C GLU A 242 18.60 -12.71 17.85
N LEU A 243 17.52 -11.94 17.61
CA LEU A 243 17.45 -10.53 18.01
C LEU A 243 17.60 -10.38 19.53
N ALA A 244 16.87 -11.18 20.30
CA ALA A 244 16.92 -11.15 21.76
C ALA A 244 18.31 -11.50 22.32
N ALA A 245 19.08 -12.34 21.61
CA ALA A 245 20.45 -12.71 21.94
C ALA A 245 21.45 -11.57 21.66
N MET A 246 21.16 -10.66 20.72
CA MET A 246 22.02 -9.48 20.46
C MET A 246 22.03 -8.47 21.60
N LYS A 247 21.03 -8.53 22.51
CA LYS A 247 20.92 -7.63 23.69
C LYS A 247 21.08 -6.15 23.35
N LEU A 248 20.51 -5.72 22.22
CA LEU A 248 20.49 -4.33 21.81
C LEU A 248 19.79 -3.48 22.88
N PRO A 249 20.41 -2.43 23.44
CA PRO A 249 19.84 -1.68 24.55
C PRO A 249 18.50 -1.04 24.21
N HIS A 250 17.51 -1.26 25.08
CA HIS A 250 16.23 -0.54 25.07
C HIS A 250 15.72 -0.36 26.51
N HIS A 251 15.97 0.81 27.10
CA HIS A 251 15.74 1.03 28.54
C HIS A 251 14.25 1.08 28.92
N GLU A 252 13.41 1.56 28.01
CA GLU A 252 11.95 1.65 28.19
C GLU A 252 11.21 0.35 27.86
N SER A 253 11.93 -0.69 27.41
CA SER A 253 11.37 -2.02 27.17
C SER A 253 11.31 -2.81 28.47
N PRO A 254 10.20 -3.53 28.77
CA PRO A 254 10.13 -4.45 29.91
C PRO A 254 11.20 -5.55 29.88
N TYR A 255 11.77 -5.82 28.70
CA TYR A 255 12.82 -6.81 28.50
C TYR A 255 14.23 -6.23 28.72
N GLY A 256 14.38 -4.90 28.76
CA GLY A 256 15.68 -4.20 28.84
C GLY A 256 16.49 -4.20 27.54
N PHE A 257 15.99 -4.87 26.50
CA PHE A 257 16.58 -4.92 25.17
C PHE A 257 15.50 -4.86 24.09
N VAL A 258 15.94 -4.59 22.85
CA VAL A 258 15.06 -4.56 21.67
C VAL A 258 14.51 -5.96 21.39
N THR A 259 13.18 -6.05 21.29
CA THR A 259 12.46 -7.26 20.87
C THR A 259 11.59 -6.93 19.66
N MET A 260 11.04 -7.95 19.01
CA MET A 260 10.03 -7.76 17.97
C MET A 260 8.91 -8.78 18.12
N SER A 261 7.72 -8.42 17.68
CA SER A 261 6.57 -9.32 17.59
C SER A 261 6.35 -9.76 16.15
N ALA A 262 5.83 -10.97 15.93
CA ALA A 262 5.59 -11.49 14.59
C ALA A 262 4.17 -12.07 14.41
N GLY A 263 3.55 -11.76 13.29
CA GLY A 263 2.30 -12.35 12.80
C GLY A 263 2.54 -13.18 11.56
N VAL A 264 2.13 -14.46 11.56
CA VAL A 264 2.36 -15.40 10.47
C VAL A 264 1.04 -15.78 9.83
N ALA A 265 0.93 -15.65 8.51
CA ALA A 265 -0.16 -16.23 7.73
C ALA A 265 0.38 -17.06 6.57
N SER A 266 -0.41 -18.02 6.12
CA SER A 266 -0.09 -18.90 5.01
C SER A 266 -1.36 -19.28 4.29
N ASP A 267 -1.33 -19.23 2.96
CA ASP A 267 -2.49 -19.55 2.14
C ASP A 267 -2.06 -20.24 0.85
N VAL A 268 -2.92 -21.09 0.31
CA VAL A 268 -2.76 -21.69 -1.03
C VAL A 268 -3.71 -20.94 -1.96
N PRO A 269 -3.20 -20.15 -2.91
CA PRO A 269 -4.03 -19.29 -3.74
C PRO A 269 -5.11 -20.05 -4.52
N THR A 270 -6.37 -19.66 -4.35
CA THR A 270 -7.52 -20.13 -5.15
C THR A 270 -8.01 -19.09 -6.15
N ASP A 271 -7.67 -17.83 -5.95
CA ASP A 271 -8.06 -16.68 -6.77
C ASP A 271 -6.88 -15.69 -6.91
N GLU A 272 -7.14 -14.46 -7.35
CA GLU A 272 -6.12 -13.42 -7.52
C GLU A 272 -5.94 -12.53 -6.28
N ASN A 273 -6.75 -12.73 -5.25
CA ASN A 273 -6.81 -11.86 -4.10
C ASN A 273 -5.78 -12.27 -3.04
N TYR A 274 -4.55 -11.74 -3.16
CA TYR A 274 -3.52 -11.90 -2.13
C TYR A 274 -3.72 -10.99 -0.91
N GLU A 275 -4.62 -10.00 -0.97
CA GLU A 275 -4.85 -9.04 0.13
C GLU A 275 -5.32 -9.76 1.39
N ARG A 276 -6.10 -10.83 1.24
CA ARG A 276 -6.52 -11.70 2.35
C ARG A 276 -5.32 -12.24 3.14
N LEU A 277 -4.25 -12.68 2.47
CA LEU A 277 -3.06 -13.20 3.16
C LEU A 277 -2.36 -12.10 3.97
N VAL A 278 -2.33 -10.88 3.44
CA VAL A 278 -1.75 -9.71 4.11
C VAL A 278 -2.56 -9.35 5.36
N GLU A 279 -3.89 -9.25 5.24
CA GLU A 279 -4.79 -8.96 6.36
C GLU A 279 -4.68 -10.02 7.47
N GLN A 280 -4.55 -11.30 7.11
CA GLN A 280 -4.38 -12.38 8.07
C GLN A 280 -3.07 -12.28 8.85
N ALA A 281 -1.97 -11.94 8.18
CA ALA A 281 -0.67 -11.76 8.82
C ALA A 281 -0.68 -10.56 9.77
N ASP A 282 -1.29 -9.45 9.35
CA ASP A 282 -1.46 -8.25 10.18
C ASP A 282 -2.33 -8.51 11.42
N GLN A 283 -3.47 -9.21 11.25
CA GLN A 283 -4.30 -9.62 12.39
C GLN A 283 -3.56 -10.50 13.39
N ALA A 284 -2.70 -11.40 12.91
CA ALA A 284 -1.86 -12.22 13.77
C ALA A 284 -0.81 -11.36 14.52
N LEU A 285 -0.19 -10.39 13.84
CA LEU A 285 0.76 -9.46 14.46
C LEU A 285 0.08 -8.58 15.52
N TYR A 286 -1.14 -8.10 15.25
CA TYR A 286 -1.95 -7.36 16.21
C TYR A 286 -2.21 -8.18 17.48
N ARG A 287 -2.54 -9.47 17.35
CA ARG A 287 -2.67 -10.38 18.51
C ARG A 287 -1.36 -10.54 19.27
N ALA A 288 -0.22 -10.66 18.58
CA ALA A 288 1.09 -10.73 19.23
C ALA A 288 1.39 -9.46 20.06
N LYS A 289 1.10 -8.28 19.48
CA LYS A 289 1.27 -6.96 20.14
C LYS A 289 0.38 -6.80 21.38
N ASN A 290 -0.87 -7.29 21.33
CA ASN A 290 -1.84 -7.17 22.43
C ASN A 290 -1.65 -8.19 23.55
N ASN A 291 -0.94 -9.28 23.29
CA ASN A 291 -0.60 -10.26 24.33
C ASN A 291 0.58 -9.75 25.17
N ARG A 292 1.77 -10.32 24.97
CA ARG A 292 2.98 -9.97 25.75
C ARG A 292 4.10 -9.39 24.88
N ARG A 293 3.84 -9.20 23.57
CA ARG A 293 4.88 -8.90 22.58
C ARG A 293 5.98 -9.97 22.58
N ASN A 294 7.08 -9.74 21.86
CA ASN A 294 8.23 -10.66 21.80
C ASN A 294 7.81 -12.12 21.54
N MET A 295 6.87 -12.31 20.62
CA MET A 295 6.28 -13.61 20.34
C MET A 295 5.80 -13.72 18.90
N VAL A 296 5.66 -14.96 18.44
CA VAL A 296 5.09 -15.30 17.15
C VAL A 296 3.64 -15.76 17.35
N VAL A 297 2.72 -15.21 16.58
CA VAL A 297 1.33 -15.68 16.52
C VAL A 297 1.03 -16.12 15.09
N LYS A 298 0.40 -17.29 14.94
CA LYS A 298 -0.08 -17.78 13.65
C LYS A 298 -1.53 -17.36 13.48
N PHE A 299 -1.90 -16.96 12.27
CA PHE A 299 -3.29 -16.71 11.95
C PHE A 299 -4.10 -18.01 12.06
N GLY A 300 -5.24 -17.96 12.74
CA GLY A 300 -6.10 -19.14 12.98
C GLY A 300 -5.69 -20.05 14.14
N SER A 301 -4.59 -19.77 14.83
CA SER A 301 -4.24 -20.42 16.11
C SER A 301 -4.77 -19.68 17.33
#